data_AF-A0A0L8BGZ7-F1
#
_entry.id   AF-A0A0L8BGZ7-F1
#
_cell.length_a   1.000
_cell.length_b   1.000
_cell.length_c   1.000
_cell.angle_alpha   90.00
_cell.angle_beta   90.00
_cell.angle_gamma   90.00
#
_symmetry.space_group_name_H-M   'P 1'
#
loop_
_entity.id
_entity.type
_entity.pdbx_description
1 polymer ?
#
loop_
_entity_poly.entity_id
_entity_poly.type
_entity_poly.pdbx_seq_one_letter_code
_entity_poly.pdbx_strand_id
1 'polypeptide(L)'
;MNFRLLAANMAIGLLCTIALYLFAPRTAPKQITDAEFKTAAESFSKRPGAMEEWIKICRPLLMPQLLDAKLEGALLSTRTAQAEDVCRRFLDVVADGRLTISEISSHADPFPFKVVEDAERRQPPGDKP
;
A
#
# COMPACT_ATOMS: atom_id res chain seq x y z
N MET A 1 34.77 7.70 -43.11
CA MET A 1 34.00 6.98 -42.06
C MET A 1 32.53 7.33 -42.25
N ASN A 2 31.64 6.36 -42.50
CA ASN A 2 30.25 6.62 -42.90
C ASN A 2 29.37 6.97 -41.70
N PHE A 3 29.30 8.26 -41.35
CA PHE A 3 28.48 8.79 -40.26
C PHE A 3 27.00 8.35 -40.31
N ARG A 4 26.46 8.13 -41.52
CA ARG A 4 25.10 7.61 -41.72
C ARG A 4 24.91 6.18 -41.19
N LEU A 5 25.93 5.34 -41.32
CA LEU A 5 25.89 3.96 -40.82
C LEU A 5 25.99 3.94 -39.29
N LEU A 6 26.78 4.83 -38.72
CA LEU A 6 26.91 4.99 -37.27
C LEU A 6 25.59 5.48 -36.64
N ALA A 7 24.95 6.47 -37.27
CA ALA A 7 23.66 7.01 -36.81
C ALA A 7 22.53 5.99 -36.91
N ALA A 8 22.50 5.18 -37.98
CA ALA A 8 21.51 4.12 -38.13
C ALA A 8 21.65 3.03 -37.06
N ASN A 9 22.89 2.64 -36.73
CA ASN A 9 23.14 1.63 -35.70
C ASN A 9 22.76 2.11 -34.29
N MET A 10 23.01 3.40 -34.00
CA MET A 10 22.57 4.02 -32.74
C MET A 10 21.05 4.10 -32.64
N ALA A 11 20.35 4.41 -33.74
CA ALA A 11 18.90 4.46 -33.78
C ALA A 11 18.26 3.08 -33.54
N ILE A 12 18.81 2.02 -34.14
CA ILE A 12 18.35 0.64 -33.93
C ILE A 12 18.59 0.22 -32.47
N GLY A 13 19.77 0.53 -31.91
CA GLY A 13 20.07 0.27 -30.50
C GLY A 13 19.05 0.92 -29.57
N LEU A 14 18.74 2.21 -29.79
CA LEU A 14 17.76 2.95 -28.99
C LEU A 14 16.35 2.34 -29.08
N LEU A 15 15.92 1.95 -30.29
CA LEU A 15 14.62 1.32 -30.51
C LEU A 15 14.53 -0.05 -29.79
N CYS A 16 15.61 -0.83 -29.79
CA CYS A 16 15.68 -2.08 -29.05
C CYS A 16 15.60 -1.85 -27.53
N THR A 17 16.27 -0.83 -26.99
CA THR A 17 16.19 -0.52 -25.55
C THR A 17 14.80 -0.09 -25.14
N ILE A 18 14.12 0.72 -25.95
CA ILE A 18 12.74 1.15 -25.72
C ILE A 18 11.79 -0.05 -25.79
N ALA A 19 11.96 -0.93 -26.77
CA ALA A 19 11.18 -2.15 -26.88
C ALA A 19 11.39 -3.07 -25.68
N LEU A 20 12.63 -3.26 -25.22
CA LEU A 20 12.90 -4.01 -24.00
C LEU A 20 12.27 -3.33 -22.78
N TYR A 21 12.28 -2.01 -22.66
CA TYR A 21 11.64 -1.33 -21.53
C TYR A 21 10.11 -1.45 -21.52
N LEU A 22 9.49 -1.41 -22.70
CA LEU A 22 8.03 -1.49 -22.86
C LEU A 22 7.49 -2.93 -22.81
N PHE A 23 8.25 -3.89 -23.34
CA PHE A 23 7.85 -5.28 -23.49
C PHE A 23 8.60 -6.25 -22.58
N ALA A 24 9.59 -5.80 -21.81
CA ALA A 24 10.09 -6.61 -20.71
C ALA A 24 8.89 -6.94 -19.82
N PRO A 25 8.67 -8.23 -19.49
CA PRO A 25 7.67 -8.58 -18.51
C PRO A 25 8.04 -7.81 -17.25
N ARG A 26 7.19 -6.84 -16.88
CA ARG A 26 7.23 -6.30 -15.52
C ARG A 26 7.16 -7.53 -14.63
N THR A 27 8.28 -7.88 -14.01
CA THR A 27 8.33 -8.98 -13.07
C THR A 27 7.17 -8.73 -12.11
N ALA A 28 6.25 -9.69 -12.03
CA ALA A 28 5.09 -9.58 -11.16
C ALA A 28 5.60 -9.11 -9.79
N PRO A 29 4.97 -8.10 -9.17
CA PRO A 29 5.44 -7.58 -7.90
C PRO A 29 5.64 -8.76 -6.95
N LYS A 30 6.85 -8.88 -6.39
CA LYS A 30 7.20 -9.97 -5.46
C LYS A 30 6.09 -10.04 -4.41
N GLN A 31 5.35 -11.15 -4.38
CA GLN A 31 4.31 -11.32 -3.38
C GLN A 31 4.98 -11.37 -2.02
N ILE A 32 4.64 -10.42 -1.16
CA ILE A 32 5.10 -10.38 0.22
C ILE A 32 4.50 -11.59 0.93
N THR A 33 5.33 -12.34 1.65
CA THR A 33 4.86 -13.49 2.45
C THR A 33 4.27 -13.03 3.78
N ASP A 34 3.40 -13.85 4.40
CA ASP A 34 2.84 -13.55 5.73
C ASP A 34 3.95 -13.36 6.80
N ALA A 35 5.06 -14.08 6.67
CA ALA A 35 6.22 -13.95 7.57
C ALA A 35 6.97 -12.62 7.40
N GLU A 36 7.19 -12.18 6.15
CA GLU A 36 7.77 -10.86 5.85
C GLU A 36 6.84 -9.74 6.34
N PHE A 37 5.53 -9.90 6.16
CA PHE A 37 4.53 -8.95 6.64
C PHE A 37 4.50 -8.84 8.17
N LYS A 38 4.50 -9.98 8.88
CA LYS A 38 4.57 -10.02 10.35
C LYS A 38 5.84 -9.33 10.87
N THR A 39 6.99 -9.60 10.25
CA THR A 39 8.27 -8.97 10.61
C THR A 39 8.22 -7.45 10.41
N ALA A 40 7.60 -6.99 9.32
CA ALA A 40 7.42 -5.57 9.05
C ALA A 40 6.47 -4.92 10.07
N ALA A 41 5.37 -5.59 10.44
CA ALA A 41 4.43 -5.12 11.45
C ALA A 41 5.07 -5.02 12.85
N GLU A 42 5.88 -6.00 13.24
CA GLU A 42 6.66 -5.97 14.49
C GLU A 42 7.70 -4.84 14.50
N SER A 43 8.36 -4.60 13.35
CA SER A 43 9.32 -3.51 13.22
C SER A 43 8.63 -2.14 13.26
N PHE A 44 7.43 -2.05 12.68
CA PHE A 44 6.57 -0.88 12.73
C PHE A 44 6.15 -0.56 14.17
N SER A 45 5.65 -1.54 14.92
CA SER A 45 5.15 -1.32 16.29
C SER A 45 6.26 -0.89 17.26
N LYS A 46 7.51 -1.29 17.02
CA LYS A 46 8.68 -0.92 17.83
C LYS A 46 9.26 0.45 17.49
N ARG A 47 8.91 1.06 16.35
CA ARG A 47 9.48 2.33 15.90
C ARG A 47 8.69 3.52 16.46
N PRO A 48 9.28 4.37 17.31
CA PRO A 48 8.59 5.54 17.85
C PRO A 48 8.22 6.52 16.74
N GLY A 49 6.99 7.03 16.76
CA GLY A 49 6.48 7.98 15.76
C GLY A 49 6.11 7.37 14.39
N ALA A 50 6.29 6.05 14.21
CA ALA A 50 5.92 5.40 12.95
C ALA A 50 4.41 5.46 12.70
N MET A 51 3.60 5.37 13.74
CA MET A 51 2.14 5.47 13.64
C MET A 51 1.72 6.81 13.02
N GLU A 52 2.19 7.93 13.57
CA GLU A 52 1.88 9.27 13.05
C GLU A 52 2.40 9.49 11.64
N GLU A 53 3.58 8.94 11.31
CA GLU A 53 4.15 8.99 9.96
C GLU A 53 3.25 8.24 8.96
N TRP A 54 2.84 7.02 9.31
CA TRP A 54 1.99 6.19 8.46
C TRP A 54 0.56 6.73 8.33
N ILE A 55 0.00 7.34 9.38
CA ILE A 55 -1.29 8.03 9.31
C ILE A 55 -1.24 9.16 8.26
N LYS A 56 -0.15 9.94 8.20
CA LYS A 56 0.01 11.01 7.20
C LYS A 56 0.04 10.48 5.76
N ILE A 57 0.57 9.27 5.56
CA ILE A 57 0.62 8.59 4.25
C ILE A 57 -0.74 7.96 3.90
N CYS A 58 -1.38 7.30 4.87
CA CYS A 58 -2.64 6.60 4.69
C CYS A 58 -3.82 7.55 4.43
N ARG A 59 -3.89 8.66 5.15
CA ARG A 59 -4.98 9.64 5.06
C ARG A 59 -5.30 10.08 3.62
N PRO A 60 -4.35 10.58 2.81
CA PRO A 60 -4.64 11.00 1.44
C PRO A 60 -5.07 9.85 0.52
N LEU A 61 -4.69 8.59 0.82
CA LEU A 61 -5.12 7.41 0.06
C LEU A 61 -6.59 7.04 0.35
N LEU A 62 -7.07 7.36 1.54
CA LEU A 62 -8.45 7.10 1.95
C LEU A 62 -9.43 8.20 1.51
N MET A 63 -8.94 9.42 1.32
CA MET A 63 -9.78 10.58 0.98
C MET A 63 -10.65 10.38 -0.28
N PRO A 64 -10.15 9.81 -1.41
CA PRO A 64 -10.99 9.53 -2.57
C PRO A 64 -12.18 8.60 -2.26
N GLN A 65 -11.95 7.56 -1.46
CA GLN A 65 -13.01 6.60 -1.09
C GLN A 65 -14.07 7.24 -0.18
N LEU A 66 -13.65 8.14 0.72
CA LEU A 66 -14.57 8.91 1.56
C LEU A 66 -15.33 10.02 0.80
N LEU A 67 -14.80 10.45 -0.35
CA LEU A 67 -15.47 11.41 -1.23
C LEU A 67 -16.48 10.72 -2.15
N ASP A 68 -16.19 9.50 -2.59
CA ASP A 68 -17.08 8.68 -3.42
C ASP A 68 -18.23 8.05 -2.62
N ALA A 69 -17.98 7.70 -1.34
CA ALA A 69 -19.05 7.40 -0.41
C ALA A 69 -19.90 8.67 -0.23
N LYS A 70 -21.16 8.65 -0.65
CA LYS A 70 -22.14 9.76 -0.66
C LYS A 70 -22.38 10.42 0.72
N LEU A 71 -21.37 10.97 1.36
CA LEU A 71 -21.47 11.92 2.45
C LEU A 71 -21.66 13.32 1.86
N GLU A 72 -22.76 13.51 1.11
CA GLU A 72 -23.18 14.84 0.69
C GLU A 72 -23.43 15.69 1.96
N GLY A 73 -22.66 16.78 2.12
CA GLY A 73 -22.82 17.73 3.22
C GLY A 73 -21.87 17.61 4.41
N ALA A 74 -21.00 16.59 4.49
CA ALA A 74 -19.99 16.51 5.56
C ALA A 74 -18.86 17.54 5.33
N LEU A 75 -18.51 18.30 6.37
CA LEU A 75 -17.37 19.22 6.35
C LEU A 75 -16.07 18.46 6.04
N LEU A 76 -15.17 19.07 5.27
CA LEU A 76 -13.84 18.49 4.96
C LEU A 76 -13.04 18.14 6.22
N SER A 77 -13.19 18.91 7.30
CA SER A 77 -12.58 18.62 8.60
C SER A 77 -13.09 17.31 9.21
N THR A 78 -14.39 17.03 9.09
CA THR A 78 -15.00 15.78 9.55
C THR A 78 -14.52 14.58 8.73
N ARG A 79 -14.39 14.74 7.41
CA ARG A 79 -13.83 13.68 6.54
C ARG A 79 -12.36 13.41 6.82
N THR A 80 -11.58 14.46 7.10
CA THR A 80 -10.16 14.33 7.44
C THR A 80 -9.97 13.59 8.76
N ALA A 81 -10.80 13.91 9.77
CA ALA A 81 -10.79 13.22 11.06
C ALA A 81 -11.23 11.76 10.92
N GLN A 82 -12.25 11.48 10.10
CA GLN A 82 -12.70 10.12 9.80
C GLN A 82 -11.60 9.30 9.10
N ALA A 83 -10.89 9.91 8.13
CA ALA A 83 -9.77 9.25 7.47
C ALA A 83 -8.64 8.92 8.44
N GLU A 84 -8.33 9.84 9.36
CA GLU A 84 -7.33 9.62 10.39
C GLU A 84 -7.69 8.48 11.33
N ASP A 85 -8.95 8.43 11.79
CA ASP A 85 -9.46 7.38 12.66
C ASP A 85 -9.36 5.99 12.00
N VAL A 86 -9.83 5.88 10.75
CA VAL A 86 -9.75 4.64 9.98
C VAL A 86 -8.30 4.19 9.80
N CYS A 87 -7.40 5.11 9.43
CA CYS A 87 -5.99 4.80 9.25
C CYS A 87 -5.34 4.31 10.55
N ARG A 88 -5.68 4.95 11.68
CA ARG A 88 -5.19 4.54 13.00
C ARG A 88 -5.68 3.13 13.34
N ARG A 89 -6.97 2.86 13.19
CA ARG A 89 -7.57 1.53 13.43
C ARG A 89 -6.92 0.43 12.58
N PHE A 90 -6.72 0.68 11.29
CA PHE A 90 -6.03 -0.26 10.40
C PHE A 90 -4.61 -0.57 10.89
N LEU A 91 -3.83 0.47 11.23
CA LEU A 91 -2.45 0.33 11.67
C LEU A 91 -2.35 -0.36 13.03
N ASP A 92 -3.30 -0.12 13.95
CA ASP A 92 -3.35 -0.81 15.25
C ASP A 92 -3.57 -2.31 15.07
N VAL A 93 -4.50 -2.69 14.20
CA VAL A 93 -4.79 -4.10 13.90
C VAL A 93 -3.60 -4.80 13.25
N VAL A 94 -2.86 -4.10 12.37
CA VAL A 94 -1.60 -4.57 11.78
C VAL A 94 -0.52 -4.71 12.87
N ALA A 95 -0.34 -3.70 13.72
CA ALA A 95 0.66 -3.71 14.79
C ALA A 95 0.40 -4.81 15.83
N ASP A 96 -0.86 -5.11 16.10
CA ASP A 96 -1.28 -6.22 16.96
C ASP A 96 -1.17 -7.59 16.28
N GLY A 97 -0.82 -7.64 14.99
CA GLY A 97 -0.65 -8.89 14.24
C GLY A 97 -1.95 -9.66 14.01
N ARG A 98 -3.11 -8.98 14.04
CA ARG A 98 -4.44 -9.59 13.86
C ARG A 98 -4.83 -9.81 12.39
N LEU A 99 -3.95 -9.40 11.48
CA LEU A 99 -4.21 -9.28 10.05
C LEU A 99 -3.01 -9.83 9.27
N THR A 100 -3.28 -10.60 8.22
CA THR A 100 -2.24 -11.18 7.35
C THR A 100 -2.19 -10.51 5.98
N ILE A 101 -1.08 -10.65 5.23
CA ILE A 101 -0.99 -10.03 3.90
C ILE A 101 -1.92 -10.71 2.89
N SER A 102 -2.20 -11.99 3.11
CA SER A 102 -3.20 -12.76 2.36
C SER A 102 -4.61 -12.19 2.53
N GLU A 103 -4.98 -11.75 3.73
CA GLU A 103 -6.28 -11.11 3.98
C GLU A 103 -6.40 -9.74 3.31
N ILE A 104 -5.36 -8.92 3.35
CA ILE A 104 -5.31 -7.62 2.66
C ILE A 104 -5.41 -7.81 1.14
N SER A 105 -4.59 -8.70 0.59
CA SER A 105 -4.48 -8.90 -0.87
C SER A 105 -5.68 -9.62 -1.48
N SER A 106 -6.47 -10.34 -0.68
CA SER A 106 -7.72 -10.98 -1.12
C SER A 106 -8.86 -9.99 -1.38
N HIS A 107 -8.76 -8.75 -0.92
CA HIS A 107 -9.78 -7.72 -1.11
C HIS A 107 -9.45 -6.82 -2.30
N ALA A 108 -10.45 -6.58 -3.14
CA ALA A 108 -10.33 -5.71 -4.31
C ALA A 108 -10.36 -4.21 -3.96
N ASP A 109 -10.85 -3.87 -2.76
CA ASP A 109 -10.96 -2.50 -2.31
C ASP A 109 -9.60 -1.92 -1.91
N PRO A 110 -9.26 -0.70 -2.36
CA PRO A 110 -7.98 -0.06 -2.02
C PRO A 110 -7.83 0.23 -0.52
N PHE A 111 -8.92 0.19 0.26
CA PHE A 111 -8.86 0.08 1.70
C PHE A 111 -9.84 -1.01 2.19
N PRO A 112 -9.36 -2.12 2.77
CA PRO A 112 -10.23 -3.24 3.11
C PRO A 112 -10.92 -3.00 4.47
N PHE A 113 -11.84 -2.04 4.53
CA PHE A 113 -12.57 -1.67 5.76
C PHE A 113 -13.16 -2.87 6.50
N LYS A 114 -13.77 -3.80 5.75
CA LYS A 114 -14.35 -5.02 6.30
C LYS A 114 -13.31 -5.94 6.95
N VAL A 115 -12.11 -6.01 6.39
CA VAL A 115 -11.01 -6.80 6.96
C VAL A 115 -10.55 -6.20 8.29
N VAL A 116 -10.51 -4.87 8.39
CA VAL A 116 -10.19 -4.19 9.66
C VAL A 116 -11.26 -4.49 10.70
N GLU A 117 -12.54 -4.32 10.36
CA GLU A 117 -13.64 -4.61 11.29
C GLU A 117 -13.67 -6.06 11.77
N ASP A 118 -13.43 -7.00 10.86
CA ASP A 118 -13.38 -8.44 11.19
C ASP A 118 -12.14 -8.78 12.03
N ALA A 119 -11.00 -8.12 11.79
CA ALA A 119 -9.77 -8.35 12.54
C ALA A 119 -9.78 -7.69 13.93
N GLU A 120 -10.46 -6.55 14.11
CA GLU A 120 -10.67 -5.93 15.43
C GLU A 120 -11.44 -6.84 16.39
N ARG A 121 -12.37 -7.65 15.87
CA ARG A 121 -13.16 -8.61 16.66
C ARG A 121 -12.34 -9.80 17.17
N ARG A 122 -11.14 -10.01 16.62
CA ARG A 122 -10.24 -11.11 17.03
C ARG A 122 -9.45 -10.69 18.26
N GLN A 123 -9.18 -11.63 19.16
CA GLN A 123 -8.17 -11.39 20.20
C GLN A 123 -6.79 -11.29 19.55
N PRO A 124 -5.92 -10.38 20.03
CA PRO A 124 -4.54 -10.35 19.58
C PRO A 124 -3.88 -11.69 19.94
N PRO A 125 -3.02 -12.24 19.08
CA PRO A 125 -2.27 -13.45 19.40
C PRO A 125 -1.50 -13.22 20.72
N GLY A 126 -1.70 -14.12 21.69
CA GLY A 126 -1.26 -13.96 23.08
C GLY A 126 0.26 -13.94 23.32
N ASP A 127 1.07 -13.91 22.26
CA ASP A 127 2.52 -13.71 22.32
C ASP A 127 2.85 -12.31 21.80
N LYS A 128 2.72 -11.32 22.68
CA LYS A 128 3.49 -10.08 22.57
C LYS A 128 4.84 -10.39 23.25
N PRO A 129 5.98 -10.34 22.54
CA PRO A 129 7.28 -10.43 23.20
C PRO A 129 7.52 -9.26 24.15
#